data_AF-A0AAW0QCM0-F1
#
_entry.id   AF-A0AAW0QCM0-F1
#
_cell.length_a   1.000
_cell.length_b   1.000
_cell.length_c   1.000
_cell.angle_alpha   90.00
_cell.angle_beta   90.00
_cell.angle_gamma   90.00
#
_symmetry.space_group_name_H-M   'P 1'
#
loop_
_entity.id
_entity.type
_entity.pdbx_description
1 polymer ?
#
loop_
_entity_poly.entity_id
_entity_poly.type
_entity_poly.pdbx_seq_one_letter_code
_entity_poly.pdbx_strand_id
1 'polypeptide(L)'
;MPMLSDLAIQLVGAIDDPEKSYLDIWEIVKRMAEDLHNSQDDTRLETMLAAVRSGVDGLVDDSMMGLLHSVHPFVLRSVCMGTIAYDFHDEDSSNWQNVYNEYGPGVYAVGIAIRGREGKFLTPAEIRTLLELLKGYAASCEAREAHGSEDVHEPMQLDDQQRDQLRVSMDIDKQYMPFIPETPPSERAVNLEDEDESAPGLESGSEEAVEDESQDLHRPRFSRGKDMTKNIHAVIRGFNSRLLMAGDSDLPQIQSPLVIGSSNDLQNRKQDYRPAVMCLRNADRVYWLIMSIIQYMGLTPLEVFVPFTKAWKVAHINQGEILGTLIGSSLVCAAGLNIHQPGAKKNNRPPDDVMFERTYLDAIRRDWYLDNMKHSVARSPHVQLQEVLDEIFAVSDQDIRDTMEAVEQKRNAESAAVLECEKAIVQGEQGLEEAGAGLEELYELLDDPLLALLDTSEDE
;
A
#
# COMPACT_ATOMS: atom_id res chain seq x y z
N MET A 1 -21.38 0.54 -18.28
CA MET A 1 -20.18 0.66 -19.14
C MET A 1 -19.04 1.11 -18.24
N PRO A 2 -17.80 0.63 -18.39
CA PRO A 2 -16.68 1.00 -17.52
C PRO A 2 -16.44 2.52 -17.43
N MET A 3 -16.01 3.04 -16.27
CA MET A 3 -15.43 4.40 -16.15
C MET A 3 -14.03 4.45 -16.77
N LEU A 4 -13.94 4.19 -18.06
CA LEU A 4 -12.68 4.27 -18.77
C LEU A 4 -12.66 5.58 -19.53
N SER A 5 -11.54 6.30 -19.43
CA SER A 5 -11.25 7.38 -20.35
C SER A 5 -11.19 6.84 -21.78
N ASP A 6 -11.36 7.70 -22.78
CA ASP A 6 -11.26 7.30 -24.18
C ASP A 6 -9.90 6.63 -24.50
N LEU A 7 -8.85 7.04 -23.81
CA LEU A 7 -7.52 6.43 -23.93
C LEU A 7 -7.45 5.06 -23.26
N ALA A 8 -8.09 4.85 -22.10
CA ALA A 8 -8.17 3.54 -21.48
C ALA A 8 -9.03 2.56 -22.31
N ILE A 9 -10.09 3.04 -22.98
CA ILE A 9 -10.85 2.23 -23.96
C ILE A 9 -9.97 1.85 -25.15
N GLN A 10 -9.20 2.81 -25.69
CA GLN A 10 -8.22 2.52 -26.76
C GLN A 10 -7.17 1.52 -26.32
N LEU A 11 -6.68 1.62 -25.08
CA LEU A 11 -5.70 0.72 -24.50
C LEU A 11 -6.27 -0.71 -24.40
N VAL A 12 -7.46 -0.89 -23.84
CA VAL A 12 -8.13 -2.21 -23.81
C VAL A 12 -8.34 -2.76 -25.21
N GLY A 13 -8.79 -1.93 -26.16
CA GLY A 13 -8.94 -2.34 -27.55
C GLY A 13 -7.62 -2.77 -28.20
N ALA A 14 -6.51 -2.11 -27.87
CA ALA A 14 -5.19 -2.50 -28.34
C ALA A 14 -4.66 -3.77 -27.66
N ILE A 15 -5.01 -4.02 -26.39
CA ILE A 15 -4.65 -5.27 -25.70
C ILE A 15 -5.41 -6.46 -26.28
N ASP A 16 -6.69 -6.26 -26.62
CA ASP A 16 -7.58 -7.30 -27.15
C ASP A 16 -7.36 -7.57 -28.66
N ASP A 17 -6.60 -6.72 -29.36
CA ASP A 17 -6.32 -6.83 -30.80
C ASP A 17 -4.99 -7.58 -31.04
N PRO A 18 -5.00 -8.82 -31.58
CA PRO A 18 -3.78 -9.59 -31.81
C PRO A 18 -2.86 -8.96 -32.86
N GLU A 19 -3.36 -8.01 -33.67
CA GLU A 19 -2.55 -7.27 -34.61
C GLU A 19 -1.82 -6.10 -33.95
N LYS A 20 -2.06 -5.77 -32.69
CA LYS A 20 -1.37 -4.66 -32.00
C LYS A 20 -0.22 -5.19 -31.17
N SER A 21 0.96 -4.58 -31.33
CA SER A 21 2.11 -4.93 -30.50
C SER A 21 2.18 -4.06 -29.25
N TYR A 22 3.10 -4.41 -28.36
CA TYR A 22 3.37 -3.63 -27.15
C TYR A 22 3.94 -2.23 -27.46
N LEU A 23 4.45 -2.01 -28.68
CA LEU A 23 4.81 -0.67 -29.17
C LEU A 23 3.56 0.18 -29.41
N ASP A 24 2.51 -0.38 -30.04
CA ASP A 24 1.24 0.33 -30.22
C ASP A 24 0.61 0.69 -28.86
N ILE A 25 0.66 -0.26 -27.92
CA ILE A 25 0.21 -0.07 -26.53
C ILE A 25 1.00 1.06 -25.85
N TRP A 26 2.34 1.07 -25.99
CA TRP A 26 3.20 2.08 -25.39
C TRP A 26 2.88 3.50 -25.88
N GLU A 27 2.57 3.69 -27.16
CA GLU A 27 2.12 4.98 -27.69
C GLU A 27 0.84 5.49 -27.01
N ILE A 28 -0.07 4.60 -26.66
CA ILE A 28 -1.29 4.95 -25.91
C ILE A 28 -0.92 5.35 -24.48
N VAL A 29 -0.04 4.61 -23.81
CA VAL A 29 0.43 4.93 -22.45
C VAL A 29 1.10 6.31 -22.39
N LYS A 30 1.90 6.67 -23.39
CA LYS A 30 2.49 8.02 -23.49
C LYS A 30 1.43 9.11 -23.55
N ARG A 31 0.38 8.91 -24.37
CA ARG A 31 -0.76 9.84 -24.46
C ARG A 31 -1.54 9.90 -23.16
N MET A 32 -1.69 8.79 -22.42
CA MET A 32 -2.32 8.78 -21.10
C MET A 32 -1.53 9.63 -20.10
N ALA A 33 -0.19 9.56 -20.12
CA ALA A 33 0.65 10.39 -19.28
C ALA A 33 0.51 11.89 -19.59
N GLU A 34 0.42 12.24 -20.88
CA GLU A 34 0.21 13.63 -21.31
C GLU A 34 -1.18 14.15 -20.93
N ASP A 35 -2.23 13.35 -21.16
CA ASP A 35 -3.61 13.70 -20.78
C ASP A 35 -3.73 13.91 -19.27
N LEU A 36 -3.16 12.98 -18.48
CA LEU A 36 -3.14 13.09 -17.03
C LEU A 36 -2.39 14.35 -16.59
N HIS A 37 -1.21 14.65 -17.15
CA HIS A 37 -0.47 15.88 -16.84
C HIS A 37 -1.27 17.14 -17.16
N ASN A 38 -1.95 17.18 -18.31
CA ASN A 38 -2.73 18.34 -18.75
C ASN A 38 -4.02 18.54 -17.95
N SER A 39 -4.57 17.46 -17.37
CA SER A 39 -5.79 17.50 -16.57
C SER A 39 -5.59 17.96 -15.11
N GLN A 40 -4.34 18.14 -14.69
CA GLN A 40 -3.96 18.37 -13.30
C GLN A 40 -3.56 19.83 -13.06
N ASP A 41 -4.42 20.60 -12.38
CA ASP A 41 -4.11 22.01 -12.05
C ASP A 41 -3.05 22.15 -10.94
N ASP A 42 -2.85 21.12 -10.12
CA ASP A 42 -2.28 21.29 -8.77
C ASP A 42 -1.20 20.25 -8.41
N THR A 43 -0.87 19.32 -9.31
CA THR A 43 0.12 18.26 -9.04
C THR A 43 1.23 18.28 -10.08
N ARG A 44 2.46 18.40 -9.58
CA ARG A 44 3.69 18.41 -10.37
C ARG A 44 4.02 17.02 -10.92
N LEU A 45 3.35 16.65 -12.01
CA LEU A 45 3.56 15.38 -12.72
C LEU A 45 4.75 15.41 -13.70
N GLU A 46 5.60 16.44 -13.67
CA GLU A 46 6.70 16.60 -14.63
C GLU A 46 7.70 15.46 -14.58
N THR A 47 8.04 14.96 -13.38
CA THR A 47 8.96 13.82 -13.23
C THR A 47 8.41 12.55 -13.87
N MET A 48 7.10 12.31 -13.71
CA MET A 48 6.42 11.17 -14.29
C MET A 48 6.40 11.27 -15.82
N LEU A 49 6.02 12.44 -16.35
CA LEU A 49 5.99 12.70 -17.78
C LEU A 49 7.39 12.64 -18.40
N ALA A 50 8.40 13.16 -17.70
CA ALA A 50 9.79 13.06 -18.12
C ALA A 50 10.24 11.60 -18.20
N ALA A 51 9.95 10.78 -17.19
CA ALA A 51 10.28 9.35 -17.19
C ALA A 51 9.63 8.58 -18.34
N VAL A 52 8.37 8.88 -18.66
CA VAL A 52 7.64 8.27 -19.78
C VAL A 52 8.24 8.71 -21.12
N ARG A 53 8.59 9.99 -21.27
CA ARG A 53 9.21 10.53 -22.50
C ARG A 53 10.61 10.00 -22.72
N SER A 54 11.43 9.94 -21.66
CA SER A 54 12.78 9.37 -21.71
C SER A 54 12.78 7.85 -21.78
N GLY A 55 11.64 7.19 -21.57
CA GLY A 55 11.52 5.72 -21.55
C GLY A 55 11.80 5.03 -22.89
N VAL A 56 12.19 5.77 -23.92
CA VAL A 56 12.65 5.27 -25.22
C VAL A 56 14.14 5.60 -25.46
N ASP A 57 14.71 6.55 -24.72
CA ASP A 57 16.10 6.98 -24.85
C ASP A 57 17.01 6.07 -23.98
N GLY A 58 17.34 4.88 -24.46
CA GLY A 58 18.20 3.92 -23.77
C GLY A 58 18.09 2.49 -24.31
N LEU A 59 18.82 1.53 -23.73
CA LEU A 59 18.56 0.11 -23.99
C LEU A 59 17.15 -0.23 -23.50
N VAL A 60 16.41 -1.05 -24.24
CA VAL A 60 14.99 -1.35 -23.91
C VAL A 60 14.86 -2.07 -22.58
N ASP A 61 15.88 -2.82 -22.17
CA ASP A 61 15.94 -3.49 -20.87
C ASP A 61 16.17 -2.52 -19.71
N ASP A 62 16.51 -1.25 -19.95
CA ASP A 62 16.59 -0.17 -18.94
C ASP A 62 15.32 0.70 -18.90
N SER A 63 14.32 0.34 -19.71
CA SER A 63 13.22 1.22 -20.04
C SER A 63 11.88 0.68 -19.55
N MET A 64 10.95 1.61 -19.28
CA MET A 64 9.56 1.29 -18.94
C MET A 64 8.89 0.37 -19.99
N MET A 65 9.38 0.39 -21.23
CA MET A 65 8.89 -0.47 -22.29
C MET A 65 9.26 -1.93 -22.03
N GLY A 66 10.48 -2.23 -21.56
CA GLY A 66 10.86 -3.60 -21.16
C GLY A 66 9.96 -4.14 -20.04
N LEU A 67 9.66 -3.30 -19.05
CA LEU A 67 8.70 -3.63 -17.98
C LEU A 67 7.29 -3.84 -18.49
N LEU A 68 6.85 -3.07 -19.48
CA LEU A 68 5.53 -3.27 -20.08
C LEU A 68 5.43 -4.65 -20.76
N HIS A 69 6.44 -5.03 -21.55
CA HIS A 69 6.47 -6.33 -22.21
C HIS A 69 6.45 -7.51 -21.23
N SER A 70 6.96 -7.33 -20.00
CA SER A 70 6.95 -8.38 -18.99
C SER A 70 5.56 -8.60 -18.35
N VAL A 71 4.59 -7.70 -18.58
CA VAL A 71 3.21 -7.86 -18.07
C VAL A 71 2.40 -8.75 -19.02
N HIS A 72 1.78 -9.80 -18.48
CA HIS A 72 0.85 -10.64 -19.25
C HIS A 72 -0.36 -9.82 -19.75
N PRO A 73 -0.81 -9.97 -21.01
CA PRO A 73 -1.92 -9.18 -21.58
C PRO A 73 -3.20 -9.20 -20.74
N PHE A 74 -3.57 -10.37 -20.19
CA PHE A 74 -4.73 -10.49 -19.30
C PHE A 74 -4.60 -9.63 -18.03
N VAL A 75 -3.44 -9.62 -17.37
CA VAL A 75 -3.21 -8.80 -16.17
C VAL A 75 -3.23 -7.32 -16.53
N LEU A 76 -2.58 -6.96 -17.64
CA LEU A 76 -2.56 -5.58 -18.16
C LEU A 76 -3.99 -5.07 -18.41
N ARG A 77 -4.83 -5.90 -19.02
CA ARG A 77 -6.24 -5.63 -19.25
C ARG A 77 -7.01 -5.46 -17.94
N SER A 78 -6.84 -6.36 -16.98
CA SER A 78 -7.51 -6.30 -15.67
C SER A 78 -7.12 -5.04 -14.87
N VAL A 79 -5.85 -4.63 -14.91
CA VAL A 79 -5.39 -3.38 -14.29
C VAL A 79 -6.05 -2.19 -14.99
N CYS A 80 -5.99 -2.12 -16.32
CA CYS A 80 -6.59 -1.03 -17.10
C CYS A 80 -8.09 -0.90 -16.83
N MET A 81 -8.79 -2.04 -16.72
CA MET A 81 -10.21 -2.08 -16.46
C MET A 81 -10.57 -1.91 -14.98
N GLY A 82 -9.61 -1.90 -14.04
CA GLY A 82 -9.92 -1.90 -12.61
C GLY A 82 -10.67 -3.15 -12.13
N THR A 83 -10.51 -4.29 -12.81
CA THR A 83 -11.19 -5.56 -12.51
C THR A 83 -10.29 -6.56 -11.79
N ILE A 84 -9.10 -6.16 -11.33
CA ILE A 84 -8.15 -7.03 -10.61
C ILE A 84 -8.81 -7.80 -9.46
N ALA A 85 -9.62 -7.12 -8.64
CA ALA A 85 -10.32 -7.77 -7.54
C ALA A 85 -11.26 -8.87 -8.02
N TYR A 86 -11.97 -8.65 -9.13
CA TYR A 86 -12.89 -9.62 -9.71
C TYR A 86 -12.15 -10.79 -10.37
N ASP A 87 -11.13 -10.49 -11.18
CA ASP A 87 -10.42 -11.48 -11.97
C ASP A 87 -9.51 -12.39 -11.11
N PHE A 88 -9.05 -11.91 -9.94
CA PHE A 88 -8.06 -12.58 -9.09
C PHE A 88 -8.54 -12.87 -7.66
N HIS A 89 -9.83 -12.80 -7.36
CA HIS A 89 -10.33 -13.09 -5.99
C HIS A 89 -10.11 -14.54 -5.54
N ASP A 90 -10.07 -15.47 -6.49
CA ASP A 90 -9.88 -16.90 -6.24
C ASP A 90 -8.43 -17.27 -6.56
N GLU A 91 -7.60 -17.44 -5.52
CA GLU A 91 -6.19 -17.83 -5.60
C GLU A 91 -5.99 -19.21 -6.29
N ASP A 92 -7.01 -20.07 -6.33
CA ASP A 92 -6.96 -21.38 -6.99
C ASP A 92 -7.36 -21.31 -8.49
N SER A 93 -7.81 -20.15 -8.97
CA SER A 93 -8.23 -19.98 -10.36
C SER A 93 -7.04 -20.01 -11.34
N SER A 94 -7.30 -20.46 -12.57
CA SER A 94 -6.28 -20.47 -13.63
C SER A 94 -5.72 -19.09 -13.97
N ASN A 95 -6.43 -18.01 -13.59
CA ASN A 95 -5.96 -16.65 -13.83
C ASN A 95 -4.63 -16.37 -13.12
N TRP A 96 -4.37 -17.00 -11.96
CA TRP A 96 -3.12 -16.84 -11.22
C TRP A 96 -1.90 -17.42 -11.94
N GLN A 97 -2.08 -18.21 -13.00
CA GLN A 97 -0.96 -18.65 -13.85
C GLN A 97 -0.38 -17.49 -14.68
N ASN A 98 -1.15 -16.40 -14.85
CA ASN A 98 -0.79 -15.23 -15.65
C ASN A 98 -0.11 -14.12 -14.84
N VAL A 99 0.08 -14.31 -13.53
CA VAL A 99 0.72 -13.32 -12.66
C VAL A 99 2.08 -13.81 -12.19
N TYR A 100 2.90 -12.86 -11.78
CA TYR A 100 4.13 -13.21 -11.08
C TYR A 100 3.85 -13.68 -9.66
N ASN A 101 4.79 -14.44 -9.10
CA ASN A 101 4.80 -14.72 -7.66
C ASN A 101 5.07 -13.44 -6.84
N GLU A 102 4.92 -13.51 -5.53
CA GLU A 102 5.15 -12.38 -4.62
C GLU A 102 6.62 -12.25 -4.17
N TYR A 103 7.54 -13.07 -4.67
CA TYR A 103 8.92 -13.08 -4.19
C TYR A 103 9.78 -12.00 -4.84
N GLY A 104 10.34 -11.11 -4.03
CA GLY A 104 11.30 -10.10 -4.48
C GLY A 104 10.69 -8.77 -4.92
N PRO A 105 11.52 -7.91 -5.52
CA PRO A 105 11.14 -6.55 -5.88
C PRO A 105 10.19 -6.50 -7.07
N GLY A 106 9.30 -5.51 -7.04
CA GLY A 106 8.38 -5.28 -8.14
C GLY A 106 7.30 -4.28 -7.81
N VAL A 107 6.27 -4.32 -8.65
CA VAL A 107 5.10 -3.44 -8.60
C VAL A 107 3.88 -4.32 -8.45
N TYR A 108 2.90 -3.83 -7.70
CA TYR A 108 1.67 -4.55 -7.42
C TYR A 108 0.46 -3.66 -7.64
N ALA A 109 -0.68 -4.30 -7.87
CA ALA A 109 -2.00 -3.70 -7.86
C ALA A 109 -2.82 -4.27 -6.71
N VAL A 110 -3.55 -3.41 -6.01
CA VAL A 110 -4.51 -3.80 -4.99
C VAL A 110 -5.90 -3.34 -5.41
N GLY A 111 -6.81 -4.30 -5.55
CA GLY A 111 -8.23 -4.06 -5.69
C GLY A 111 -8.98 -4.30 -4.38
N ILE A 112 -10.18 -3.75 -4.28
CA ILE A 112 -11.07 -3.95 -3.12
C ILE A 112 -12.25 -4.82 -3.58
N ALA A 113 -12.48 -5.93 -2.88
CA ALA A 113 -13.64 -6.79 -3.04
C ALA A 113 -14.50 -6.77 -1.77
N ILE A 114 -15.74 -7.26 -1.86
CA ILE A 114 -16.58 -7.52 -0.69
C ILE A 114 -16.68 -9.02 -0.47
N ARG A 115 -16.46 -9.46 0.77
CA ARG A 115 -16.59 -10.87 1.16
C ARG A 115 -17.94 -11.45 0.74
N GLY A 116 -17.91 -12.63 0.14
CA GLY A 116 -19.11 -13.32 -0.35
C GLY A 116 -19.65 -12.81 -1.68
N ARG A 117 -18.91 -11.95 -2.40
CA ARG A 117 -19.31 -11.42 -3.72
C ARG A 117 -18.38 -11.77 -4.87
N GLU A 118 -17.56 -12.81 -4.73
CA GLU A 118 -16.72 -13.34 -5.84
C GLU A 118 -15.87 -12.23 -6.49
N GLY A 119 -15.15 -11.45 -5.66
CA GLY A 119 -14.31 -10.36 -6.14
C GLY A 119 -15.03 -9.09 -6.56
N LYS A 120 -16.38 -9.07 -6.55
CA LYS A 120 -17.15 -7.86 -6.85
C LYS A 120 -17.06 -6.84 -5.71
N PHE A 121 -17.09 -5.58 -6.10
CA PHE A 121 -17.05 -4.40 -5.25
C PHE A 121 -18.47 -4.01 -4.79
N LEU A 122 -18.66 -2.75 -4.42
CA LEU A 122 -19.91 -2.18 -3.96
C LEU A 122 -20.97 -2.09 -5.07
N THR A 123 -22.22 -2.15 -4.65
CA THR A 123 -23.38 -1.76 -5.46
C THR A 123 -23.48 -0.23 -5.57
N PRO A 124 -24.18 0.31 -6.57
CA PRO A 124 -24.44 1.75 -6.65
C PRO A 124 -25.19 2.31 -5.42
N ALA A 125 -26.10 1.55 -4.81
CA ALA A 125 -26.75 1.95 -3.56
C ALA A 125 -25.72 2.14 -2.43
N GLU A 126 -24.82 1.16 -2.24
CA GLU A 126 -23.76 1.23 -1.24
C GLU A 126 -22.73 2.34 -1.53
N ILE A 127 -22.42 2.62 -2.80
CA ILE A 127 -21.54 3.74 -3.18
C ILE A 127 -22.16 5.08 -2.77
N ARG A 128 -23.49 5.24 -2.81
CA ARG A 128 -24.15 6.47 -2.31
C ARG A 128 -23.97 6.61 -0.80
N THR A 129 -24.15 5.53 -0.05
CA THR A 129 -23.91 5.52 1.41
C THR A 129 -22.45 5.84 1.73
N LEU A 130 -21.50 5.21 1.01
CA LEU A 130 -20.06 5.52 1.13
C LEU A 130 -19.78 7.01 0.87
N LEU A 131 -20.40 7.59 -0.16
CA LEU A 131 -20.25 9.02 -0.48
C LEU A 131 -20.82 9.95 0.59
N GLU A 132 -21.95 9.61 1.19
CA GLU A 132 -22.52 10.37 2.32
C GLU A 132 -21.58 10.36 3.53
N LEU A 133 -21.03 9.20 3.87
CA LEU A 133 -20.08 9.04 4.96
C LEU A 133 -18.75 9.76 4.68
N LEU A 134 -18.21 9.67 3.46
CA LEU A 134 -17.01 10.41 3.06
C LEU A 134 -17.22 11.94 3.13
N LYS A 135 -18.40 12.45 2.74
CA LYS A 135 -18.73 13.88 2.85
C LYS A 135 -18.84 14.33 4.30
N GLY A 136 -19.49 13.53 5.15
CA GLY A 136 -19.55 13.78 6.59
C GLY A 136 -18.17 13.81 7.22
N TYR A 137 -17.32 12.83 6.88
CA TYR A 137 -15.95 12.75 7.34
C TYR A 137 -15.11 13.95 6.88
N ALA A 138 -15.23 14.37 5.62
CA ALA A 138 -14.57 15.58 5.11
C ALA A 138 -15.01 16.84 5.86
N ALA A 139 -16.32 17.00 6.10
CA ALA A 139 -16.86 18.13 6.87
C ALA A 139 -16.33 18.15 8.31
N SER A 140 -16.19 17.00 8.96
CA SER A 140 -15.54 16.89 10.28
C SER A 140 -14.07 17.29 10.26
N CYS A 141 -13.33 16.94 9.20
CA CYS A 141 -11.94 17.38 9.00
C CYS A 141 -11.88 18.90 8.86
N GLU A 142 -12.70 19.48 7.98
CA GLU A 142 -12.76 20.92 7.70
C GLU A 142 -13.15 21.73 8.93
N ALA A 143 -14.16 21.28 9.68
CA ALA A 143 -14.54 21.90 10.93
C ALA A 143 -13.34 21.93 11.90
N ARG A 144 -12.60 20.82 12.02
CA ARG A 144 -11.42 20.79 12.89
C ARG A 144 -10.27 21.68 12.40
N GLU A 145 -10.05 21.75 11.09
CA GLU A 145 -9.04 22.64 10.49
C GLU A 145 -9.38 24.12 10.70
N ALA A 146 -10.66 24.50 10.61
CA ALA A 146 -11.12 25.87 10.79
C ALA A 146 -10.95 26.41 12.21
N HIS A 147 -10.96 25.52 13.22
CA HIS A 147 -10.77 25.90 14.63
C HIS A 147 -9.30 26.00 15.08
N GLY A 148 -8.33 25.85 14.16
CA GLY A 148 -6.91 26.03 14.46
C GLY A 148 -6.29 24.85 15.23
N SER A 149 -5.00 24.60 14.96
CA SER A 149 -4.26 23.47 15.55
C SER A 149 -3.55 23.78 16.87
N GLU A 150 -3.57 25.03 17.35
CA GLU A 150 -2.59 25.51 18.35
C GLU A 150 -3.15 25.82 19.75
N ASP A 151 -4.46 26.04 19.93
CA ASP A 151 -5.04 26.21 21.27
C ASP A 151 -5.84 24.98 21.69
N VAL A 152 -5.14 24.05 22.34
CA VAL A 152 -5.69 22.79 22.90
C VAL A 152 -6.74 23.07 24.00
N HIS A 153 -6.84 24.31 24.49
CA HIS A 153 -7.63 24.65 25.67
C HIS A 153 -8.92 25.41 25.40
N GLU A 154 -9.22 25.83 24.16
CA GLU A 154 -10.53 26.42 23.88
C GLU A 154 -11.57 25.34 23.52
N PRO A 155 -12.70 25.28 24.25
CA PRO A 155 -13.77 24.34 23.92
C PRO A 155 -14.28 24.64 22.51
N MET A 156 -14.15 23.65 21.65
CA MET A 156 -14.51 23.74 20.24
C MET A 156 -16.00 24.09 20.13
N GLN A 157 -16.33 25.28 19.60
CA GLN A 157 -17.70 25.71 19.36
C GLN A 157 -18.27 25.00 18.12
N LEU A 158 -18.47 23.70 18.23
CA LEU A 158 -19.18 22.90 17.23
C LEU A 158 -20.69 23.03 17.43
N ASP A 159 -21.43 23.20 16.34
CA ASP A 159 -22.88 23.01 16.37
C ASP A 159 -23.23 21.52 16.55
N ASP A 160 -24.50 21.22 16.85
CA ASP A 160 -24.94 19.85 17.12
C ASP A 160 -24.75 18.92 15.91
N GLN A 161 -24.92 19.45 14.69
CA GLN A 161 -24.72 18.69 13.46
C GLN A 161 -23.24 18.31 13.28
N GLN A 162 -22.32 19.24 13.53
CA GLN A 162 -20.88 18.99 13.46
C GLN A 162 -20.42 17.99 14.52
N ARG A 163 -20.98 18.06 15.73
CA ARG A 163 -20.72 17.07 16.80
C ARG A 163 -21.16 15.67 16.39
N ASP A 164 -22.35 15.54 15.81
CA ASP A 164 -22.85 14.25 15.35
C ASP A 164 -22.00 13.68 14.20
N GLN A 165 -21.60 14.52 13.24
CA GLN A 165 -20.69 14.11 12.16
C GLN A 165 -19.32 13.67 12.69
N LEU A 166 -18.80 14.39 13.70
CA LEU A 166 -17.53 14.05 14.33
C LEU A 166 -17.60 12.72 15.08
N ARG A 167 -18.70 12.45 15.79
CA ARG A 167 -18.96 11.16 16.44
C ARG A 167 -18.97 10.01 15.42
N VAL A 168 -19.68 10.17 14.29
CA VAL A 168 -19.68 9.18 13.20
C VAL A 168 -18.26 8.96 12.65
N SER A 169 -17.49 10.05 12.47
CA SER A 169 -16.10 9.96 12.00
C SER A 169 -15.21 9.19 12.98
N MET A 170 -15.37 9.41 14.28
CA MET A 170 -14.65 8.66 15.31
C MET A 170 -15.05 7.17 15.33
N ASP A 171 -16.32 6.84 15.08
CA ASP A 171 -16.74 5.44 14.99
C ASP A 171 -16.20 4.75 13.73
N ILE A 172 -16.00 5.50 12.64
CA ILE A 172 -15.25 5.03 11.45
C ILE A 172 -13.77 4.80 11.81
N ASP A 173 -13.14 5.69 12.58
CA ASP A 173 -11.73 5.58 12.97
C ASP A 173 -11.42 4.38 13.87
N LYS A 174 -12.40 3.97 14.69
CA LYS A 174 -12.35 2.76 15.53
C LYS A 174 -12.35 1.47 14.69
N GLN A 175 -12.82 1.51 13.43
CA GLN A 175 -12.75 0.35 12.56
C GLN A 175 -11.29 0.00 12.25
N TYR A 176 -10.93 -1.27 12.42
CA TYR A 176 -9.55 -1.76 12.28
C TYR A 176 -8.55 -1.04 13.19
N MET A 177 -8.98 -0.49 14.34
CA MET A 177 -8.01 -0.28 15.40
C MET A 177 -7.54 -1.65 15.89
N PRO A 178 -6.22 -1.87 16.02
CA PRO A 178 -5.75 -3.05 16.71
C PRO A 178 -6.42 -3.03 18.07
N PHE A 179 -7.03 -4.14 18.47
CA PHE A 179 -7.31 -4.35 19.88
C PHE A 179 -5.94 -4.37 20.55
N ILE A 180 -5.49 -3.22 21.04
CA ILE A 180 -4.38 -3.14 21.96
C ILE A 180 -5.04 -3.52 23.28
N PRO A 181 -4.89 -4.76 23.79
CA PRO A 181 -5.29 -5.03 25.16
C PRO A 181 -4.63 -3.95 26.01
N GLU A 182 -5.42 -3.22 26.80
CA GLU A 182 -4.93 -2.13 27.64
C GLU A 182 -3.77 -2.66 28.46
N THR A 183 -2.55 -2.34 28.01
CA THR A 183 -1.35 -2.66 28.76
C THR A 183 -1.41 -1.75 29.98
N PRO A 184 -1.43 -2.30 31.21
CA PRO A 184 -1.55 -1.49 32.40
C PRO A 184 -0.48 -0.38 32.39
N PRO A 185 -0.80 0.84 32.85
CA PRO A 185 0.10 2.00 32.75
C PRO A 185 1.51 1.78 33.29
N SER A 186 1.70 0.79 34.16
CA SER A 186 2.99 0.44 34.79
C SER A 186 4.05 -0.11 33.83
N GLU A 187 3.70 -0.61 32.63
CA GLU A 187 4.68 -1.25 31.72
C GLU A 187 5.14 -0.36 30.55
N ARG A 188 4.58 0.84 30.38
CA ARG A 188 4.92 1.74 29.25
C ARG A 188 6.19 2.56 29.42
N ALA A 189 6.89 2.46 30.55
CA ALA A 189 7.93 3.43 30.91
C ALA A 189 9.36 3.12 30.40
N VAL A 190 9.64 2.01 29.70
CA VAL A 190 11.06 1.57 29.59
C VAL A 190 11.67 1.52 28.18
N ASN A 191 10.93 1.57 27.06
CA ASN A 191 11.55 1.32 25.73
C ASN A 191 11.15 2.31 24.63
N LEU A 192 11.37 3.62 24.84
CA LEU A 192 11.33 4.63 23.77
C LEU A 192 12.47 5.65 23.97
N GLU A 193 13.71 5.21 23.77
CA GLU A 193 14.82 6.08 23.41
C GLU A 193 15.14 5.81 21.94
N ASP A 194 15.29 6.87 21.13
CA ASP A 194 15.56 6.91 19.67
C ASP A 194 14.37 7.11 18.71
N GLU A 195 13.47 8.07 18.96
CA GLU A 195 12.94 8.92 17.88
C GLU A 195 12.78 10.38 18.36
N ASP A 196 13.54 11.27 17.69
CA ASP A 196 13.52 12.74 17.64
C ASP A 196 12.75 13.57 18.70
N GLU A 197 13.52 14.47 19.31
CA GLU A 197 13.15 15.52 20.27
C GLU A 197 12.03 16.45 19.77
N SER A 198 10.91 16.52 20.52
CA SER A 198 10.21 17.77 20.93
C SER A 198 8.83 17.44 21.52
N ALA A 199 8.75 17.11 22.82
CA ALA A 199 7.49 17.14 23.57
C ALA A 199 7.74 17.70 24.98
N PRO A 200 6.95 18.70 25.44
CA PRO A 200 7.07 19.25 26.79
C PRO A 200 6.42 18.31 27.83
N GLY A 201 7.03 18.27 29.03
CA GLY A 201 6.70 17.31 30.09
C GLY A 201 5.30 17.42 30.68
N LEU A 202 4.74 16.26 31.03
CA LEU A 202 3.50 16.11 31.79
C LEU A 202 3.80 15.99 33.29
N GLU A 203 3.23 16.89 34.09
CA GLU A 203 3.13 16.78 35.55
C GLU A 203 1.91 15.93 35.93
N SER A 204 2.09 15.00 36.87
CA SER A 204 1.05 14.11 37.39
C SER A 204 0.28 14.76 38.55
N GLY A 205 -0.91 15.28 38.27
CA GLY A 205 -1.88 15.72 39.27
C GLY A 205 -3.08 14.77 39.33
N SER A 206 -3.31 14.15 40.48
CA SER A 206 -4.48 13.30 40.75
C SER A 206 -5.66 14.15 41.25
N GLU A 207 -6.56 14.52 40.35
CA GLU A 207 -7.89 15.04 40.70
C GLU A 207 -8.97 14.10 40.12
N GLU A 208 -9.97 13.76 40.96
CA GLU A 208 -11.11 12.94 40.60
C GLU A 208 -11.93 13.62 39.50
N ALA A 209 -11.76 13.15 38.26
CA ALA A 209 -12.44 13.67 37.08
C ALA A 209 -13.92 13.23 37.08
N VAL A 210 -14.80 14.22 37.12
CA VAL A 210 -16.16 14.06 36.59
C VAL A 210 -15.99 13.80 35.10
N GLU A 211 -16.36 12.60 34.63
CA GLU A 211 -16.36 12.21 33.21
C GLU A 211 -17.33 13.12 32.43
N ASP A 212 -16.83 14.28 32.02
CA ASP A 212 -17.52 15.15 31.08
C ASP A 212 -17.34 14.53 29.68
N GLU A 213 -18.39 13.86 29.17
CA GLU A 213 -18.46 13.31 27.80
C GLU A 213 -18.11 14.36 26.71
N SER A 214 -18.01 15.65 27.07
CA SER A 214 -17.57 16.72 26.17
C SER A 214 -16.08 16.66 25.80
N GLN A 215 -15.23 15.93 26.55
CA GLN A 215 -13.77 15.95 26.35
C GLN A 215 -13.22 14.93 25.34
N ASP A 216 -13.99 13.95 24.88
CA ASP A 216 -13.46 12.85 24.05
C ASP A 216 -13.49 13.09 22.53
N LEU A 217 -14.01 14.25 22.08
CA LEU A 217 -14.08 14.60 20.66
C LEU A 217 -12.70 14.99 20.11
N HIS A 218 -11.94 13.99 19.69
CA HIS A 218 -10.62 14.17 19.09
C HIS A 218 -10.67 14.31 17.57
N ARG A 219 -9.56 14.80 17.00
CA ARG A 219 -9.38 14.97 15.55
C ARG A 219 -9.54 13.62 14.84
N PRO A 220 -10.32 13.54 13.73
CA PRO A 220 -10.47 12.30 12.98
C PRO A 220 -9.10 11.73 12.55
N ARG A 221 -8.84 10.45 12.80
CA ARG A 221 -7.55 9.78 12.65
C ARG A 221 -6.97 9.96 11.25
N PHE A 222 -7.80 9.73 10.23
CA PHE A 222 -7.36 9.84 8.84
C PHE A 222 -7.14 11.27 8.38
N SER A 223 -7.61 12.28 9.11
CA SER A 223 -7.42 13.70 8.76
C SER A 223 -6.00 14.20 8.97
N ARG A 224 -5.13 13.40 9.60
CA ARG A 224 -3.72 13.75 9.76
C ARG A 224 -3.08 13.84 8.37
N GLY A 225 -2.15 14.77 8.19
CA GLY A 225 -1.41 14.96 6.93
C GLY A 225 -1.84 16.17 6.13
N LYS A 226 -0.93 16.67 5.30
CA LYS A 226 -1.19 17.81 4.43
C LYS A 226 -2.18 17.40 3.33
N ASP A 227 -3.12 18.29 3.01
CA ASP A 227 -4.06 18.15 1.90
C ASP A 227 -5.00 16.93 1.98
N MET A 228 -5.17 16.31 3.16
CA MET A 228 -6.02 15.11 3.28
C MET A 228 -7.47 15.39 2.89
N THR A 229 -8.05 16.50 3.36
CA THR A 229 -9.40 16.93 2.99
C THR A 229 -9.55 17.04 1.46
N LYS A 230 -8.56 17.63 0.79
CA LYS A 230 -8.51 17.72 -0.68
C LYS A 230 -8.46 16.33 -1.33
N ASN A 231 -7.72 15.38 -0.77
CA ASN A 231 -7.68 14.00 -1.24
C ASN A 231 -9.03 13.30 -1.06
N ILE A 232 -9.71 13.48 0.08
CA ILE A 232 -11.06 12.93 0.32
C ILE A 232 -12.04 13.49 -0.72
N HIS A 233 -11.99 14.79 -1.04
CA HIS A 233 -12.81 15.37 -2.09
C HIS A 233 -12.51 14.79 -3.48
N ALA A 234 -11.25 14.49 -3.79
CA ALA A 234 -10.88 13.82 -5.03
C ALA A 234 -11.47 12.39 -5.11
N VAL A 235 -11.42 11.63 -4.02
CA VAL A 235 -12.09 10.32 -3.89
C VAL A 235 -13.60 10.44 -4.09
N ILE A 236 -14.24 11.43 -3.45
CA ILE A 236 -15.67 11.71 -3.61
C ILE A 236 -16.00 11.96 -5.09
N ARG A 237 -15.20 12.75 -5.81
CA ARG A 237 -15.40 12.97 -7.25
C ARG A 237 -15.29 11.66 -8.04
N GLY A 238 -14.27 10.84 -7.77
CA GLY A 238 -14.07 9.55 -8.43
C GLY A 238 -15.18 8.52 -8.18
N PHE A 239 -15.79 8.50 -6.99
CA PHE A 239 -16.95 7.64 -6.73
C PHE A 239 -18.24 8.19 -7.33
N ASN A 240 -18.42 9.52 -7.41
CA ASN A 240 -19.59 10.10 -8.08
C ASN A 240 -19.62 9.73 -9.57
N SER A 241 -18.48 9.73 -10.26
CA SER A 241 -18.44 9.28 -11.67
C SER A 241 -18.84 7.80 -11.83
N ARG A 242 -18.59 6.95 -10.81
CA ARG A 242 -19.01 5.53 -10.83
C ARG A 242 -20.52 5.36 -10.76
N LEU A 243 -21.22 6.27 -10.09
CA LEU A 243 -22.68 6.26 -10.01
C LEU A 243 -23.35 6.63 -11.34
N LEU A 244 -22.74 7.52 -12.13
CA LEU A 244 -23.30 7.94 -13.42
C LEU A 244 -23.39 6.81 -14.45
N MET A 245 -22.56 5.78 -14.28
CA MET A 245 -22.48 4.66 -15.22
C MET A 245 -23.20 3.40 -14.75
N ALA A 246 -23.74 3.44 -13.53
CA ALA A 246 -24.48 2.34 -12.94
C ALA A 246 -25.86 2.21 -13.60
N GLY A 247 -26.20 0.99 -14.02
CA GLY A 247 -27.57 0.65 -14.42
C GLY A 247 -28.42 0.37 -13.18
N ASP A 248 -28.56 -0.91 -12.86
CA ASP A 248 -29.28 -1.38 -11.67
C ASP A 248 -28.56 -0.94 -10.38
N SER A 249 -29.33 -0.37 -9.43
CA SER A 249 -28.80 0.14 -8.17
C SER A 249 -28.24 -0.95 -7.25
N ASP A 250 -28.64 -2.20 -7.46
CA ASP A 250 -28.41 -3.30 -6.53
C ASP A 250 -27.41 -4.32 -7.08
N LEU A 251 -26.94 -4.15 -8.32
CA LEU A 251 -25.93 -5.02 -8.91
C LEU A 251 -24.51 -4.61 -8.45
N PRO A 252 -23.76 -5.52 -7.80
CA PRO A 252 -22.37 -5.26 -7.42
C PRO A 252 -21.50 -4.98 -8.64
N GLN A 253 -20.62 -3.98 -8.56
CA GLN A 253 -19.69 -3.65 -9.63
C GLN A 253 -18.52 -4.64 -9.67
N ILE A 254 -18.13 -5.11 -10.86
CA ILE A 254 -16.90 -5.91 -11.02
C ILE A 254 -15.63 -5.04 -10.97
N GLN A 255 -15.78 -3.72 -11.10
CA GLN A 255 -14.67 -2.77 -11.07
C GLN A 255 -14.54 -2.16 -9.68
N SER A 256 -13.32 -2.10 -9.16
CA SER A 256 -12.99 -1.35 -7.94
C SER A 256 -12.03 -0.20 -8.27
N PRO A 257 -11.89 0.82 -7.41
CA PRO A 257 -10.72 1.68 -7.48
C PRO A 257 -9.46 0.86 -7.13
N LEU A 258 -8.30 1.28 -7.64
CA LEU A 258 -7.04 0.56 -7.47
C LEU A 258 -6.04 1.39 -6.66
N VAL A 259 -5.17 0.67 -5.93
CA VAL A 259 -3.88 1.18 -5.47
C VAL A 259 -2.79 0.48 -6.29
N ILE A 260 -1.88 1.26 -6.86
CA ILE A 260 -0.64 0.74 -7.45
C ILE A 260 0.50 1.14 -6.54
N GLY A 261 1.40 0.20 -6.24
CA GLY A 261 2.58 0.53 -5.45
C GLY A 261 3.77 -0.31 -5.83
N SER A 262 4.92 0.06 -5.28
CA SER A 262 6.18 -0.64 -5.49
C SER A 262 6.82 -1.08 -4.19
N SER A 263 7.48 -2.25 -4.22
CA SER A 263 8.21 -2.78 -3.06
C SER A 263 9.52 -3.42 -3.48
N ASN A 264 10.46 -3.42 -2.54
CA ASN A 264 11.68 -4.25 -2.62
C ASN A 264 11.36 -5.71 -2.28
N ASP A 265 10.23 -5.93 -1.63
CA ASP A 265 9.70 -7.23 -1.23
C ASP A 265 8.17 -7.20 -1.29
N LEU A 266 7.60 -7.80 -2.34
CA LEU A 266 6.15 -7.82 -2.55
C LEU A 266 5.42 -8.67 -1.51
N GLN A 267 6.02 -9.77 -1.04
CA GLN A 267 5.43 -10.67 -0.06
C GLN A 267 5.22 -9.97 1.28
N ASN A 268 6.24 -9.24 1.75
CA ASN A 268 6.10 -8.44 2.97
C ASN A 268 5.10 -7.30 2.77
N ARG A 269 5.13 -6.64 1.60
CA ARG A 269 4.21 -5.53 1.29
C ARG A 269 2.74 -5.96 1.21
N LYS A 270 2.43 -7.20 0.83
CA LYS A 270 1.05 -7.74 0.86
C LYS A 270 0.42 -7.64 2.25
N GLN A 271 1.20 -7.84 3.32
CA GLN A 271 0.70 -7.80 4.70
C GLN A 271 0.19 -6.41 5.10
N ASP A 272 0.76 -5.34 4.52
CA ASP A 272 0.36 -3.96 4.81
C ASP A 272 -1.08 -3.64 4.38
N TYR A 273 -1.61 -4.38 3.40
CA TYR A 273 -2.96 -4.18 2.86
C TYR A 273 -4.00 -5.10 3.49
N ARG A 274 -3.60 -6.08 4.32
CA ARG A 274 -4.50 -6.99 5.00
C ARG A 274 -5.15 -6.30 6.20
N PRO A 275 -6.48 -6.06 6.20
CA PRO A 275 -7.15 -5.40 7.32
C PRO A 275 -7.02 -6.18 8.64
N ALA A 276 -6.92 -7.51 8.56
CA ALA A 276 -6.88 -8.40 9.72
C ALA A 276 -5.50 -8.49 10.42
N VAL A 277 -4.39 -8.13 9.75
CA VAL A 277 -3.04 -8.42 10.25
C VAL A 277 -2.36 -7.16 10.78
N MET A 278 -2.23 -6.13 9.95
CA MET A 278 -1.41 -4.95 10.27
C MET A 278 -2.23 -3.69 10.55
N CYS A 279 -3.56 -3.82 10.64
CA CYS A 279 -4.47 -2.69 10.82
C CYS A 279 -4.19 -1.57 9.81
N LEU A 280 -3.75 -1.92 8.59
CA LEU A 280 -3.48 -0.99 7.48
C LEU A 280 -2.47 0.13 7.80
N ARG A 281 -1.58 -0.04 8.79
CA ARG A 281 -0.66 1.01 9.29
C ARG A 281 0.22 1.64 8.19
N ASN A 282 0.62 0.85 7.19
CA ASN A 282 1.54 1.25 6.13
C ASN A 282 0.85 1.44 4.76
N ALA A 283 -0.49 1.37 4.72
CA ALA A 283 -1.28 1.65 3.52
C ALA A 283 -1.58 3.15 3.39
N ASP A 284 -1.98 3.59 2.19
CA ASP A 284 -2.43 4.97 1.97
C ASP A 284 -3.64 5.30 2.85
N ARG A 285 -3.64 6.48 3.49
CA ARG A 285 -4.71 6.87 4.43
C ARG A 285 -6.10 6.89 3.79
N VAL A 286 -6.18 7.25 2.51
CA VAL A 286 -7.43 7.21 1.74
C VAL A 286 -7.92 5.78 1.55
N TYR A 287 -7.04 4.84 1.20
CA TYR A 287 -7.38 3.42 1.09
C TYR A 287 -7.94 2.92 2.42
N TRP A 288 -7.24 3.23 3.51
CA TRP A 288 -7.67 2.84 4.85
C TRP A 288 -9.03 3.43 5.22
N LEU A 289 -9.23 4.73 5.03
CA LEU A 289 -10.53 5.39 5.28
C LEU A 289 -11.67 4.68 4.55
N ILE A 290 -11.47 4.29 3.28
CA ILE A 290 -12.50 3.57 2.50
C ILE A 290 -12.76 2.20 3.10
N MET A 291 -11.73 1.42 3.45
CA MET A 291 -11.89 0.11 4.09
C MET A 291 -12.67 0.26 5.41
N SER A 292 -12.33 1.25 6.24
CA SER A 292 -13.01 1.54 7.51
C SER A 292 -14.47 1.94 7.31
N ILE A 293 -14.79 2.77 6.30
CA ILE A 293 -16.18 3.13 6.01
C ILE A 293 -16.97 1.90 5.53
N ILE A 294 -16.41 1.08 4.64
CA ILE A 294 -17.09 -0.14 4.17
C ILE A 294 -17.39 -1.08 5.35
N GLN A 295 -16.45 -1.22 6.29
CA GLN A 295 -16.66 -1.98 7.52
C GLN A 295 -17.74 -1.36 8.42
N TYR A 296 -17.74 -0.04 8.58
CA TYR A 296 -18.76 0.71 9.33
C TYR A 296 -20.17 0.53 8.73
N MET A 297 -20.28 0.42 7.41
CA MET A 297 -21.52 0.09 6.69
C MET A 297 -22.03 -1.34 6.95
N GLY A 298 -21.28 -2.16 7.70
CA GLY A 298 -21.63 -3.56 8.00
C GLY A 298 -21.21 -4.55 6.92
N LEU A 299 -20.37 -4.13 5.97
CA LEU A 299 -19.79 -5.01 4.95
C LEU A 299 -18.39 -5.48 5.39
N THR A 300 -17.87 -6.54 4.79
CA THR A 300 -16.49 -7.00 5.05
C THR A 300 -15.66 -6.80 3.80
N PRO A 301 -14.87 -5.72 3.71
CA PRO A 301 -13.99 -5.51 2.57
C PRO A 301 -12.82 -6.51 2.62
N LEU A 302 -12.35 -6.89 1.44
CA LEU A 302 -11.20 -7.77 1.21
C LEU A 302 -10.24 -7.08 0.24
N GLU A 303 -8.95 -7.17 0.51
CA GLU A 303 -7.91 -6.81 -0.43
C GLU A 303 -7.65 -7.96 -1.42
N VAL A 304 -7.44 -7.62 -2.69
CA VAL A 304 -6.90 -8.55 -3.70
C VAL A 304 -5.60 -7.97 -4.21
N PHE A 305 -4.48 -8.56 -3.78
CA PHE A 305 -3.12 -8.10 -4.07
C PHE A 305 -2.53 -8.91 -5.23
N VAL A 306 -2.20 -8.26 -6.33
CA VAL A 306 -1.65 -8.92 -7.53
C VAL A 306 -0.31 -8.30 -7.91
N PRO A 307 0.80 -9.08 -7.94
CA PRO A 307 2.04 -8.66 -8.56
C PRO A 307 1.84 -8.29 -10.04
N PHE A 308 2.00 -7.01 -10.35
CA PHE A 308 1.77 -6.45 -11.68
C PHE A 308 2.98 -6.66 -12.61
N THR A 309 4.16 -6.27 -12.13
CA THR A 309 5.43 -6.50 -12.84
C THR A 309 6.57 -6.69 -11.84
N LYS A 310 7.63 -7.33 -12.29
CA LYS A 310 8.86 -7.57 -11.54
C LYS A 310 9.90 -6.50 -11.84
N ALA A 311 10.74 -6.18 -10.86
CA ALA A 311 11.82 -5.21 -11.03
C ALA A 311 13.16 -5.93 -10.90
N TRP A 312 14.02 -5.84 -11.92
CA TRP A 312 15.38 -6.39 -11.91
C TRP A 312 16.48 -5.32 -11.93
N LYS A 313 16.09 -4.06 -11.77
CA LYS A 313 17.01 -2.92 -11.59
C LYS A 313 16.38 -1.95 -10.60
N VAL A 314 17.21 -1.17 -9.91
CA VAL A 314 16.73 -0.15 -8.96
C VAL A 314 15.77 0.83 -9.62
N ALA A 315 16.05 1.25 -10.85
CA ALA A 315 15.20 2.16 -11.62
C ALA A 315 13.83 1.56 -11.96
N HIS A 316 13.76 0.23 -12.14
CA HIS A 316 12.54 -0.47 -12.55
C HIS A 316 11.44 -0.39 -11.50
N ILE A 317 11.79 -0.26 -10.23
CA ILE A 317 10.84 -0.11 -9.13
C ILE A 317 9.99 1.16 -9.33
N ASN A 318 10.65 2.29 -9.56
CA ASN A 318 9.98 3.58 -9.77
C ASN A 318 9.31 3.66 -11.14
N GLN A 319 9.99 3.20 -12.18
CA GLN A 319 9.46 3.17 -13.55
C GLN A 319 8.21 2.29 -13.67
N GLY A 320 8.22 1.11 -13.06
CA GLY A 320 7.08 0.20 -13.07
C GLY A 320 5.91 0.74 -12.25
N GLU A 321 6.16 1.44 -11.13
CA GLU A 321 5.10 2.09 -10.36
C GLU A 321 4.40 3.18 -11.18
N ILE A 322 5.17 4.00 -11.91
CA ILE A 322 4.64 5.00 -12.85
C ILE A 322 3.79 4.30 -13.91
N LEU A 323 4.32 3.23 -14.51
CA LEU A 323 3.63 2.47 -15.56
C LEU A 323 2.28 1.94 -15.07
N GLY A 324 2.27 1.22 -13.96
CA GLY A 324 1.05 0.66 -13.37
C GLY A 324 0.05 1.75 -12.98
N THR A 325 0.53 2.87 -12.43
CA THR A 325 -0.31 4.00 -12.02
C THR A 325 -1.04 4.63 -13.21
N LEU A 326 -0.34 4.82 -14.33
CA LEU A 326 -0.92 5.34 -15.57
C LEU A 326 -1.98 4.40 -16.12
N ILE A 327 -1.64 3.11 -16.28
CA ILE A 327 -2.53 2.11 -16.86
C ILE A 327 -3.77 1.91 -15.99
N GLY A 328 -3.59 1.77 -14.68
CA GLY A 328 -4.66 1.55 -13.72
C GLY A 328 -5.43 2.81 -13.32
N SER A 329 -5.03 3.99 -13.83
CA SER A 329 -5.57 5.30 -13.42
C SER A 329 -5.63 5.42 -11.88
N SER A 330 -4.58 4.96 -11.20
CA SER A 330 -4.67 4.69 -9.76
C SER A 330 -4.47 5.92 -8.88
N LEU A 331 -4.12 7.09 -9.44
CA LEU A 331 -4.08 8.34 -8.68
C LEU A 331 -5.49 8.76 -8.22
N VAL A 332 -5.57 9.38 -7.05
CA VAL A 332 -6.82 9.87 -6.46
C VAL A 332 -7.56 10.86 -7.35
N CYS A 333 -6.81 11.66 -8.11
CA CYS A 333 -7.35 12.60 -9.09
C CYS A 333 -7.90 11.93 -10.35
N ALA A 334 -7.51 10.69 -10.63
CA ALA A 334 -7.94 9.87 -11.77
C ALA A 334 -8.92 8.76 -11.34
N ALA A 335 -9.61 8.95 -10.21
CA ALA A 335 -10.56 8.00 -9.62
C ALA A 335 -9.96 6.69 -9.07
N GLY A 336 -8.65 6.66 -8.82
CA GLY A 336 -7.96 5.65 -8.01
C GLY A 336 -7.77 6.07 -6.55
N LEU A 337 -6.81 5.45 -5.85
CA LEU A 337 -6.58 5.64 -4.41
C LEU A 337 -5.16 6.08 -4.03
N ASN A 338 -4.21 6.15 -4.97
CA ASN A 338 -2.87 6.66 -4.72
C ASN A 338 -2.91 8.18 -4.51
N ILE A 339 -2.48 8.61 -3.32
CA ILE A 339 -2.34 10.02 -2.98
C ILE A 339 -1.01 10.57 -3.49
N HIS A 340 0.04 9.75 -3.40
CA HIS A 340 1.39 10.15 -3.74
C HIS A 340 1.68 9.94 -5.22
N GLN A 341 2.49 10.85 -5.77
CA GLN A 341 3.01 10.70 -7.11
C GLN A 341 3.90 9.46 -7.20
N PRO A 342 3.70 8.59 -8.22
CA PRO A 342 4.53 7.41 -8.41
C PRO A 342 5.96 7.77 -8.78
N GLY A 343 6.91 6.89 -8.45
CA GLY A 343 8.31 7.02 -8.82
C GLY A 343 9.12 8.00 -7.97
N ALA A 344 8.53 8.57 -6.91
CA ALA A 344 9.22 9.44 -5.96
C ALA A 344 9.99 8.68 -4.87
N LYS A 345 9.92 7.34 -4.85
CA LYS A 345 10.53 6.51 -3.82
C LYS A 345 12.05 6.64 -3.87
N LYS A 346 12.63 7.08 -2.75
CA LYS A 346 14.08 7.01 -2.54
C LYS A 346 14.43 5.58 -2.14
N ASN A 347 15.15 4.87 -3.00
CA ASN A 347 15.60 3.51 -2.72
C ASN A 347 16.82 3.54 -1.78
N ASN A 348 16.57 3.84 -0.50
CA ASN A 348 17.63 3.95 0.51
C ASN A 348 18.26 2.59 0.86
N ARG A 349 17.56 1.49 0.56
CA ARG A 349 18.01 0.11 0.77
C ARG A 349 17.54 -0.75 -0.41
N PRO A 350 18.16 -0.62 -1.59
CA PRO A 350 17.77 -1.44 -2.73
C PRO A 350 17.97 -2.94 -2.40
N PRO A 351 17.19 -3.84 -3.02
CA PRO A 351 17.53 -5.26 -3.04
C PRO A 351 18.97 -5.46 -3.52
N ASP A 352 19.59 -6.55 -3.08
CA ASP A 352 20.91 -6.90 -3.60
C ASP A 352 20.85 -7.37 -5.07
N ASP A 353 22.00 -7.34 -5.74
CA ASP A 353 22.11 -7.68 -7.17
C ASP A 353 21.66 -9.11 -7.45
N VAL A 354 21.87 -10.03 -6.50
CA VAL A 354 21.46 -11.44 -6.61
C VAL A 354 19.93 -11.56 -6.67
N MET A 355 19.22 -10.77 -5.86
CA MET A 355 17.76 -10.75 -5.88
C MET A 355 17.22 -10.16 -7.18
N PHE A 356 17.88 -9.14 -7.72
CA PHE A 356 17.53 -8.57 -9.02
C PHE A 356 17.78 -9.55 -10.17
N GLU A 357 18.91 -10.24 -10.18
CA GLU A 357 19.23 -11.27 -11.17
C GLU A 357 18.19 -12.39 -11.14
N ARG A 358 17.85 -12.91 -9.95
CA ARG A 358 16.76 -13.91 -9.81
C ARG A 358 15.44 -13.40 -10.39
N THR A 359 15.13 -12.14 -10.14
CA THR A 359 13.88 -11.51 -10.58
C THR A 359 13.85 -11.34 -12.10
N TYR A 360 14.98 -11.02 -12.72
CA TYR A 360 15.15 -11.02 -14.17
C TYR A 360 14.93 -12.42 -14.75
N LEU A 361 15.52 -13.44 -14.13
CA LEU A 361 15.38 -14.83 -14.54
C LEU A 361 13.93 -15.34 -14.44
N ASP A 362 13.19 -14.96 -13.40
CA ASP A 362 11.75 -15.26 -13.29
C ASP A 362 10.94 -14.56 -14.38
N ALA A 363 11.34 -13.35 -14.80
CA ALA A 363 10.69 -12.62 -15.89
C ALA A 363 10.93 -13.27 -17.25
N ILE A 364 12.17 -13.55 -17.63
CA ILE A 364 12.51 -14.12 -18.96
C ILE A 364 12.00 -15.55 -19.14
N ARG A 365 11.74 -16.28 -18.05
CA ARG A 365 11.12 -17.62 -18.09
C ARG A 365 9.64 -17.60 -18.40
N ARG A 366 8.99 -16.44 -18.41
CA ARG A 366 7.58 -16.34 -18.77
C ARG A 366 7.45 -16.33 -20.28
N ASP A 367 6.75 -17.32 -20.81
CA ASP A 367 6.48 -17.45 -22.25
C ASP A 367 5.90 -16.15 -22.82
N TRP A 368 4.98 -15.52 -22.08
CA TRP A 368 4.35 -14.26 -22.50
C TRP A 368 5.35 -13.11 -22.66
N TYR A 369 6.41 -13.02 -21.84
CA TYR A 369 7.36 -11.92 -21.97
C TYR A 369 8.12 -12.03 -23.30
N LEU A 370 8.62 -13.23 -23.62
CA LEU A 370 9.28 -13.51 -24.89
C LEU A 370 8.35 -13.31 -26.07
N ASP A 371 7.11 -13.78 -25.98
CA ASP A 371 6.14 -13.65 -27.07
C ASP A 371 5.74 -12.20 -27.32
N ASN A 372 5.55 -11.41 -26.26
CA ASN A 372 5.32 -9.97 -26.35
C ASN A 372 6.49 -9.27 -27.07
N MET A 373 7.73 -9.58 -26.69
CA MET A 373 8.93 -8.98 -27.29
C MET A 373 9.09 -9.35 -28.76
N LYS A 374 8.94 -10.64 -29.12
CA LYS A 374 8.97 -11.11 -30.51
C LYS A 374 7.92 -10.42 -31.36
N HIS A 375 6.71 -10.26 -30.83
CA HIS A 375 5.63 -9.60 -31.54
C HIS A 375 5.97 -8.14 -31.86
N SER A 376 6.53 -7.41 -30.90
CA SER A 376 6.99 -6.04 -31.11
C SER A 376 8.10 -5.94 -32.16
N VAL A 377 9.11 -6.81 -32.10
CA VAL A 377 10.22 -6.86 -33.05
C VAL A 377 9.76 -7.19 -34.48
N ALA A 378 8.85 -8.16 -34.63
CA ALA A 378 8.32 -8.55 -35.92
C ALA A 378 7.59 -7.40 -36.63
N ARG A 379 6.96 -6.50 -35.86
CA ARG A 379 6.16 -5.39 -36.38
C ARG A 379 6.99 -4.13 -36.66
N SER A 380 7.96 -3.84 -35.80
CA SER A 380 8.89 -2.73 -35.98
C SER A 380 10.28 -3.17 -35.54
N PRO A 381 11.21 -3.42 -36.48
CA PRO A 381 12.57 -3.83 -36.16
C PRO A 381 13.30 -2.73 -35.39
N HIS A 382 13.17 -2.76 -34.07
CA HIS A 382 13.90 -1.89 -33.17
C HIS A 382 15.19 -2.60 -32.79
N VAL A 383 16.34 -2.08 -33.22
CA VAL A 383 17.66 -2.73 -33.02
C VAL A 383 17.85 -3.11 -31.55
N GLN A 384 17.52 -2.20 -30.64
CA GLN A 384 17.64 -2.45 -29.20
C GLN A 384 16.70 -3.54 -28.67
N LEU A 385 15.48 -3.69 -29.23
CA LEU A 385 14.60 -4.80 -28.84
C LEU A 385 15.17 -6.14 -29.32
N GLN A 386 15.77 -6.16 -30.52
CA GLN A 386 16.41 -7.33 -31.06
C GLN A 386 17.63 -7.72 -30.22
N GLU A 387 18.46 -6.76 -29.81
CA GLU A 387 19.62 -6.98 -28.92
C GLU A 387 19.19 -7.62 -27.60
N VAL A 388 18.13 -7.11 -26.95
CA VAL A 388 17.59 -7.70 -25.72
C VAL A 388 17.05 -9.11 -25.96
N LEU A 389 16.34 -9.35 -27.07
CA LEU A 389 15.90 -10.71 -27.42
C LEU A 389 17.08 -11.66 -27.61
N ASP A 390 18.11 -11.23 -28.33
CA ASP A 390 19.31 -12.02 -28.59
C ASP A 390 20.05 -12.35 -27.27
N GLU A 391 20.12 -11.38 -26.34
CA GLU A 391 20.65 -11.58 -24.99
C GLU A 391 19.84 -12.62 -24.21
N ILE A 392 18.50 -12.52 -24.22
CA ILE A 392 17.63 -13.49 -23.54
C ILE A 392 17.82 -14.89 -24.14
N PHE A 393 17.93 -15.01 -25.47
CA PHE A 393 18.19 -16.30 -26.12
C PHE A 393 19.60 -16.86 -25.87
N ALA A 394 20.55 -16.00 -25.50
CA ALA A 394 21.89 -16.42 -25.12
C ALA A 394 21.95 -17.02 -23.70
N VAL A 395 20.96 -16.71 -22.84
CA VAL A 395 20.86 -17.30 -21.49
C VAL A 395 20.46 -18.76 -21.62
N SER A 396 21.35 -19.68 -21.22
CA SER A 396 21.05 -21.10 -21.30
C SER A 396 20.14 -21.55 -20.15
N ASP A 397 19.33 -22.59 -20.37
CA ASP A 397 18.55 -23.22 -19.29
C ASP A 397 19.41 -23.64 -18.09
N GLN A 398 20.69 -23.93 -18.33
CA GLN A 398 21.64 -24.27 -17.28
C GLN A 398 22.01 -23.05 -16.44
N ASP A 399 22.32 -21.92 -17.08
CA ASP A 399 22.62 -20.67 -16.35
C ASP A 399 21.44 -20.28 -15.45
N ILE A 400 20.21 -20.40 -15.96
CA ILE A 400 19.03 -20.09 -15.16
C ILE A 400 18.89 -21.06 -13.97
N ARG A 401 19.15 -22.36 -14.17
CA ARG A 401 19.13 -23.34 -13.08
C ARG A 401 20.20 -23.04 -12.02
N ASP A 402 21.42 -22.74 -12.45
CA ASP A 402 22.55 -22.50 -11.56
C ASP A 402 22.34 -21.24 -10.72
N THR A 403 21.89 -20.13 -11.33
CA THR A 403 21.58 -18.90 -10.58
C THR A 403 20.42 -19.12 -9.61
N MET A 404 19.37 -19.83 -10.01
CA MET A 404 18.24 -20.10 -9.11
C MET A 404 18.64 -20.99 -7.93
N GLU A 405 19.48 -22.00 -8.16
CA GLU A 405 20.00 -22.84 -7.09
C GLU A 405 20.87 -22.04 -6.13
N ALA A 406 21.77 -21.19 -6.65
CA ALA A 406 22.61 -20.31 -5.83
C ALA A 406 21.78 -19.36 -4.95
N VAL A 407 20.71 -18.77 -5.50
CA VAL A 407 19.81 -17.87 -4.76
C VAL A 407 19.03 -18.63 -3.68
N GLU A 408 18.53 -19.82 -4.01
CA GLU A 408 17.81 -20.67 -3.06
C GLU A 408 18.72 -21.12 -1.91
N GLN A 409 19.97 -21.48 -2.20
CA GLN A 409 20.99 -21.79 -1.19
C GLN A 409 21.26 -20.59 -0.28
N LYS A 410 21.45 -19.39 -0.85
CA LYS A 410 21.65 -18.15 -0.08
C LYS A 410 20.46 -17.85 0.82
N ARG A 411 19.23 -17.99 0.32
CA ARG A 411 18.00 -17.81 1.11
C ARG A 411 17.88 -18.80 2.25
N ASN A 412 18.18 -20.07 2.00
CA ASN A 412 18.13 -21.10 3.03
C ASN A 412 19.18 -20.84 4.12
N ALA A 413 20.36 -20.34 3.75
CA ALA A 413 21.38 -19.89 4.71
C ALA A 413 20.90 -18.67 5.52
N GLU A 414 20.29 -17.67 4.88
CA GLU A 414 19.74 -16.49 5.56
C GLU A 414 18.60 -16.85 6.51
N SER A 415 17.66 -17.70 6.07
CA SER A 415 16.55 -18.17 6.89
C SER A 415 17.04 -18.98 8.09
N ALA A 416 18.07 -19.80 7.90
CA ALA A 416 18.72 -20.52 9.00
C ALA A 416 19.38 -19.56 10.00
N ALA A 417 20.04 -18.51 9.51
CA ALA A 417 20.67 -17.49 10.36
C ALA A 417 19.62 -16.66 11.13
N VAL A 418 18.50 -16.27 10.50
CA VAL A 418 17.39 -15.57 11.18
C VAL A 418 16.81 -16.45 12.28
N LEU A 419 16.56 -17.73 12.01
CA LEU A 419 16.06 -18.67 13.01
C LEU A 419 17.05 -18.86 14.17
N GLU A 420 18.35 -18.83 13.91
CA GLU A 420 19.39 -18.87 14.94
C GLU A 420 19.40 -17.59 15.80
N CYS A 421 19.27 -16.42 15.17
CA CYS A 421 19.12 -15.14 15.85
C CYS A 421 17.86 -15.08 16.71
N GLU A 422 16.71 -15.54 16.21
CA GLU A 422 15.45 -15.60 16.97
C GLU A 422 15.59 -16.49 18.20
N LYS A 423 16.23 -17.66 18.06
CA LYS A 423 16.54 -18.52 19.22
C LYS A 423 17.43 -17.82 20.24
N ALA A 424 18.44 -17.08 19.77
CA ALA A 424 19.33 -16.32 20.65
C ALA A 424 18.60 -15.17 21.38
N ILE A 425 17.65 -14.49 20.72
CA ILE A 425 16.80 -13.46 21.33
C ILE A 425 15.94 -14.07 22.43
N VAL A 426 15.22 -15.17 22.15
CA VAL A 426 14.37 -15.84 23.14
C VAL A 426 15.20 -16.32 24.35
N GLN A 427 16.40 -16.84 24.12
CA GLN A 427 17.32 -17.22 25.20
C GLN A 427 17.81 -16.01 26.01
N GLY A 428 18.06 -14.88 25.33
CA GLY A 428 18.43 -13.62 25.97
C GLY A 428 17.30 -13.06 26.85
N GLU A 429 16.06 -13.10 26.36
CA GLU A 429 14.86 -12.69 27.10
C GLU A 429 14.65 -13.55 28.34
N GLN A 430 14.79 -14.87 28.22
CA GLN A 430 14.75 -15.80 29.37
C GLN A 430 15.86 -15.49 30.38
N GLY A 431 17.08 -15.21 29.93
CA GLY A 431 18.18 -14.84 30.81
C GLY A 431 17.96 -13.50 31.52
N LEU A 432 17.30 -12.53 30.88
CA LEU A 432 16.90 -11.27 31.51
C LEU A 432 15.80 -11.47 32.56
N GLU A 433 14.82 -12.34 32.28
CA GLU A 433 13.76 -12.70 33.24
C GLU A 433 14.36 -13.39 34.49
N GLU A 434 15.27 -14.35 34.30
CA GLU A 434 15.99 -15.01 35.40
C GLU A 434 16.85 -14.03 36.22
N ALA A 435 17.57 -13.13 35.56
CA ALA A 435 18.36 -12.10 36.23
C ALA A 435 17.47 -11.10 37.01
N GLY A 436 16.32 -10.74 36.45
CA GLY A 436 15.31 -9.92 37.11
C GLY A 436 14.79 -10.57 38.39
N ALA A 437 14.43 -11.86 38.32
CA ALA A 437 14.00 -12.63 39.49
C ALA A 437 15.10 -12.72 40.55
N GLY A 438 16.36 -12.91 40.14
CA GLY A 438 17.50 -12.93 41.06
C GLY A 438 17.79 -11.57 41.73
N LEU A 439 17.55 -10.46 41.04
CA LEU A 439 17.63 -9.12 41.63
C LEU A 439 16.51 -8.89 42.64
N GLU A 440 15.27 -9.29 42.32
CA GLU A 440 14.13 -9.22 43.25
C GLU A 440 14.40 -9.99 44.54
N GLU A 441 14.93 -11.22 44.45
CA GLU A 441 15.36 -12.02 45.61
C GLU A 441 16.46 -11.31 46.43
N LEU A 442 17.43 -10.66 45.78
CA LEU A 442 18.46 -9.88 46.47
C LEU A 442 17.90 -8.64 47.17
N TYR A 443 16.90 -7.96 46.59
CA TYR A 443 16.22 -6.84 47.22
C TYR A 443 15.46 -7.29 48.46
N GLU A 444 14.72 -8.40 48.40
CA GLU A 444 14.04 -8.97 49.57
C GLU A 444 15.01 -9.30 50.71
N LEU A 445 16.21 -9.81 50.39
CA LEU A 445 17.26 -10.12 51.37
C LEU A 445 17.92 -8.86 51.96
N LEU A 446 17.96 -7.75 51.23
CA LEU A 446 18.58 -6.50 51.67
C LEU A 446 17.61 -5.61 52.47
N ASP A 447 16.30 -5.69 52.21
CA ASP A 447 15.30 -4.91 52.93
C ASP A 447 15.19 -5.33 54.41
N ASP A 448 15.29 -6.62 54.71
CA ASP A 448 15.11 -7.14 56.08
C ASP A 448 16.17 -6.61 57.08
N PRO A 449 17.49 -6.59 56.75
CA PRO A 449 18.51 -6.04 57.65
C PRO A 449 18.59 -4.50 57.63
N LEU A 450 18.26 -3.84 56.51
CA LEU A 450 18.26 -2.38 56.42
C LEU A 450 17.11 -1.77 57.24
N LEU A 451 15.92 -2.40 57.21
CA LEU A 451 14.81 -2.03 58.09
C LEU A 451 15.20 -2.22 59.56
N ALA A 452 15.87 -3.33 59.91
CA ALA A 452 16.35 -3.56 61.27
C ALA A 452 17.43 -2.55 61.73
N LEU A 453 18.29 -2.05 60.82
CA LEU A 453 19.30 -1.03 61.13
C LEU A 453 18.69 0.37 61.31
N LEU A 454 17.65 0.71 60.53
CA LEU A 454 16.94 1.99 60.66
C LEU A 454 16.15 2.08 61.97
N ASP A 455 15.52 0.97 62.39
CA ASP A 455 14.71 0.91 63.63
C ASP A 455 15.57 1.09 64.90
N THR A 456 16.86 0.76 64.86
CA THR A 456 17.77 0.94 66.01
C THR A 456 18.32 2.37 66.19
N SER A 457 18.01 3.29 65.27
CA SER A 457 18.57 4.65 65.28
C SER A 457 17.65 5.75 65.85
N GLU A 458 16.41 5.42 66.22
CA GLU A 458 15.47 6.39 66.84
C GLU A 458 15.53 6.45 68.38
N ASP A 459 16.31 5.58 69.02
CA ASP A 459 16.40 5.46 70.49
C ASP A 459 17.68 6.05 71.13
N GLU A 460 18.53 6.77 70.37
CA GLU A 460 19.66 7.57 70.88
C GLU A 460 19.51 9.06 70.56
#